data_AF-A0A7V8ALH9-F1
#
_entry.id   AF-A0A7V8ALH9-F1
#
_cell.length_a   1.000
_cell.length_b   1.000
_cell.length_c   1.000
_cell.angle_alpha   90.00
_cell.angle_beta   90.00
_cell.angle_gamma   90.00
#
_symmetry.space_group_name_H-M   'P 1'
#
loop_
_entity.id
_entity.type
_entity.pdbx_description
1 polymer ?
#
loop_
_entity_poly.entity_id
_entity_poly.type
_entity_poly.pdbx_seq_one_letter_code
_entity_poly.pdbx_strand_id
1 'polypeptide(L)'
;MPGSWGERILAPWAPCEGSSFTLLFEQVALILVREIPVLAAARQIGITDKRLWRIIPHYVEQALGRLDLSALEAVAFDETASKRGHNYVTVFVDLD
;
A
#
# COMPACT_ATOMS: atom_id res chain seq x y z
N MET A 1 13.10 13.81 42.01
CA MET A 1 12.88 12.76 41.01
C MET A 1 11.59 13.11 40.26
N PRO A 2 11.62 13.64 39.03
CA PRO A 2 10.39 13.99 38.33
C PRO A 2 9.68 12.71 37.87
N GLY A 3 8.42 12.58 38.26
CA GLY A 3 7.58 11.42 37.98
C GLY A 3 7.15 11.33 36.52
N SER A 4 7.31 10.16 35.93
CA SER A 4 6.79 9.80 34.62
C SER A 4 5.29 9.47 34.73
N TRP A 5 4.43 10.49 34.67
CA TRP A 5 2.98 10.28 34.55
C TRP A 5 2.61 10.26 33.07
N GLY A 6 2.39 9.06 32.53
CA GLY A 6 1.80 8.85 31.21
C GLY A 6 2.50 7.77 30.40
N GLU A 7 1.99 6.54 30.46
CA GLU A 7 2.28 5.53 29.45
C GLU A 7 1.46 5.87 28.20
N ARG A 8 2.15 6.13 27.07
CA ARG A 8 1.44 6.35 25.79
C ARG A 8 0.96 5.01 25.27
N ILE A 9 -0.34 4.78 25.38
CA ILE A 9 -0.99 3.62 24.77
C ILE A 9 -1.22 3.95 23.28
N LEU A 10 -0.66 3.12 22.39
CA LEU A 10 -0.99 3.16 20.98
C LEU A 10 -2.41 2.63 20.79
N ALA A 11 -3.31 3.50 20.37
CA ALA A 11 -4.68 3.10 20.07
C ALA A 11 -4.68 2.18 18.82
N PRO A 12 -5.58 1.18 18.73
CA PRO A 12 -5.62 0.25 17.61
C PRO A 12 -6.00 0.91 16.26
N TRP A 13 -6.54 2.13 16.27
CA TRP A 13 -6.83 2.93 15.08
C TRP A 13 -5.73 3.96 14.77
N ALA A 14 -4.68 4.02 15.59
CA ALA A 14 -3.58 4.94 15.36
C ALA A 14 -2.85 4.56 14.06
N PRO A 15 -2.45 5.54 13.25
CA PRO A 15 -1.65 5.29 12.06
C PRO A 15 -0.33 4.59 12.37
N CYS A 16 0.21 3.91 11.36
CA CYS A 16 1.62 3.57 11.31
C CYS A 16 2.49 4.83 11.49
N GLU A 17 3.66 4.68 12.13
CA GLU A 17 4.58 5.78 12.40
C GLU A 17 4.86 6.59 11.12
N GLY A 18 4.46 7.87 11.14
CA GLY A 18 4.69 8.80 10.03
C GLY A 18 3.50 9.03 9.09
N SER A 19 2.35 8.37 9.29
CA SER A 19 1.11 8.73 8.59
C SER A 19 0.26 9.72 9.39
N SER A 20 -0.39 10.64 8.68
CA SER A 20 -1.29 11.66 9.25
C SER A 20 -2.76 11.24 9.25
N PHE A 21 -3.09 10.01 8.85
CA PHE A 21 -4.48 9.53 8.71
C PHE A 21 -4.82 8.45 9.73
N THR A 22 -6.10 8.13 9.88
CA THR A 22 -6.50 6.98 10.70
C THR A 22 -6.34 5.68 9.91
N LEU A 23 -6.13 4.56 10.60
CA LEU A 23 -5.99 3.25 9.95
C LEU A 23 -7.18 2.89 9.06
N LEU A 24 -8.41 3.19 9.51
CA LEU A 24 -9.63 2.98 8.72
C LEU A 24 -9.65 3.84 7.44
N PHE A 25 -9.17 5.08 7.52
CA PHE A 25 -9.11 5.96 6.35
C PHE A 25 -8.12 5.41 5.32
N GLU A 26 -6.95 4.94 5.77
CA GLU A 26 -5.95 4.33 4.89
C GLU A 26 -6.49 3.08 4.20
N GLN A 27 -7.24 2.25 4.93
CA GLN A 27 -7.88 1.07 4.35
C GLN A 27 -8.87 1.45 3.23
N VAL A 28 -9.74 2.44 3.46
CA VAL A 28 -10.67 2.93 2.42
C VAL A 28 -9.90 3.49 1.22
N ALA A 29 -8.81 4.24 1.47
CA ALA A 29 -7.98 4.79 0.42
C ALA A 29 -7.31 3.69 -0.44
N LEU A 30 -6.80 2.63 0.19
CA LEU A 30 -6.19 1.49 -0.53
C LEU A 30 -7.23 0.73 -1.36
N ILE A 31 -8.44 0.52 -0.84
CA ILE A 31 -9.54 -0.10 -1.58
C ILE A 31 -9.87 0.73 -2.82
N LEU A 32 -9.96 2.05 -2.69
CA LEU A 32 -10.22 2.94 -3.83
C LEU A 32 -9.11 2.90 -4.88
N VAL A 33 -7.84 2.97 -4.46
CA VAL A 33 -6.68 2.95 -5.37
C VAL A 33 -6.56 1.62 -6.13
N ARG A 34 -7.10 0.53 -5.58
CA ARG A 34 -7.17 -0.76 -6.29
C ARG A 34 -8.12 -0.72 -7.49
N GLU A 35 -9.21 0.02 -7.39
CA GLU A 35 -10.27 0.04 -8.40
C GLU A 35 -10.11 1.18 -9.42
N ILE A 36 -9.52 2.31 -9.02
CA ILE A 36 -9.38 3.50 -9.88
C ILE A 36 -7.98 4.11 -9.82
N PRO A 37 -7.55 4.87 -10.84
CA PRO A 37 -6.24 5.51 -10.82
C PRO A 37 -6.00 6.36 -9.57
N VAL A 38 -4.78 6.37 -9.03
CA VAL A 38 -4.41 7.08 -7.79
C VAL A 38 -4.86 8.55 -7.79
N LEU A 39 -4.73 9.23 -8.93
CA LEU A 39 -5.17 10.63 -9.07
C LEU A 39 -6.70 10.78 -8.97
N ALA A 40 -7.46 9.82 -9.48
CA ALA A 40 -8.91 9.80 -9.38
C ALA A 40 -9.36 9.50 -7.93
N ALA A 41 -8.73 8.52 -7.28
CA ALA A 41 -8.95 8.23 -5.86
C ALA A 41 -8.63 9.45 -4.97
N ALA A 42 -7.51 10.13 -5.22
CA ALA A 42 -7.11 11.35 -4.53
C ALA A 42 -8.20 12.44 -4.62
N ARG A 43 -8.76 12.64 -5.82
CA ARG A 43 -9.85 13.60 -6.06
C ARG A 43 -11.14 13.19 -5.35
N GLN A 44 -11.49 11.91 -5.35
CA GLN A 44 -12.72 11.42 -4.72
C GLN A 44 -12.67 11.53 -3.19
N ILE A 45 -11.51 11.31 -2.59
CA ILE A 45 -11.30 11.38 -1.13
C ILE A 45 -10.96 12.82 -0.69
N GLY A 46 -10.64 13.72 -1.62
CA GLY A 46 -10.34 15.13 -1.33
C GLY A 46 -8.93 15.38 -0.79
N ILE A 47 -7.96 14.55 -1.17
CA ILE A 47 -6.56 14.66 -0.74
C ILE A 47 -5.60 14.79 -1.93
N THR A 48 -4.37 15.22 -1.67
CA THR A 48 -3.31 15.22 -2.68
C THR A 48 -2.84 13.79 -2.97
N ASP A 49 -2.66 13.47 -4.24
CA ASP A 49 -2.09 12.20 -4.72
C ASP A 49 -0.74 11.87 -4.07
N LYS A 50 0.13 12.86 -3.84
CA LYS A 50 1.40 12.70 -3.11
C LYS A 50 1.24 12.07 -1.73
N ARG A 51 0.11 12.28 -1.04
CA ARG A 51 -0.15 11.67 0.26
C ARG A 51 -0.50 10.19 0.10
N LEU A 52 -1.30 9.83 -0.89
CA LEU A 52 -1.58 8.41 -1.21
C LEU A 52 -0.30 7.67 -1.58
N TRP A 53 0.58 8.28 -2.38
CA TRP A 53 1.87 7.70 -2.75
C TRP A 53 2.84 7.48 -1.58
N ARG A 54 2.60 8.05 -0.39
CA ARG A 54 3.38 7.71 0.81
C ARG A 54 2.83 6.49 1.55
N ILE A 55 1.52 6.27 1.44
CA ILE A 55 0.82 5.19 2.12
C ILE A 55 0.90 3.90 1.30
N ILE A 56 0.71 3.98 -0.03
CA ILE A 56 0.67 2.81 -0.90
C ILE A 56 1.96 1.95 -0.80
N PRO A 57 3.17 2.50 -0.95
CA PRO A 57 4.40 1.70 -0.87
C PRO A 57 4.57 1.04 0.49
N HIS A 58 4.22 1.73 1.58
CA HIS A 58 4.31 1.17 2.92
C HIS A 58 3.52 -0.13 3.08
N TYR A 59 2.29 -0.15 2.58
CA TYR A 59 1.45 -1.36 2.65
C TYR A 59 1.84 -2.42 1.61
N VAL A 60 2.28 -2.01 0.42
CA VAL A 60 2.77 -2.94 -0.60
C VAL A 60 4.05 -3.65 -0.13
N GLU A 61 5.02 -2.92 0.42
CA GLU A 61 6.25 -3.46 0.97
C GLU A 61 5.98 -4.41 2.14
N GLN A 62 5.04 -4.06 3.04
CA GLN A 62 4.62 -4.97 4.10
C GLN A 62 3.98 -6.26 3.57
N ALA A 63 3.15 -6.17 2.53
CA ALA A 63 2.51 -7.34 1.93
C ALA A 63 3.54 -8.23 1.21
N LEU A 64 4.45 -7.61 0.45
CA LEU A 64 5.56 -8.31 -0.22
C LEU A 64 6.50 -8.96 0.80
N GLY A 65 6.78 -8.33 1.93
CA GLY A 65 7.62 -8.90 2.99
C GLY A 65 7.00 -10.12 3.69
N ARG A 66 5.69 -10.32 3.56
CA ARG A 66 4.98 -11.52 4.06
C ARG A 66 4.82 -12.60 2.99
N LEU A 67 5.17 -12.30 1.74
CA LEU A 67 5.04 -13.21 0.63
C LEU A 67 6.19 -14.22 0.68
N ASP A 68 5.88 -15.47 1.02
CA ASP A 68 6.83 -16.58 0.93
C ASP A 68 6.81 -17.15 -0.49
N LEU A 69 7.93 -17.01 -1.20
CA LEU A 69 8.10 -17.48 -2.57
C LEU A 69 8.98 -18.74 -2.64
N SER A 70 9.22 -19.41 -1.51
CA SER A 70 10.10 -20.58 -1.43
C SER A 70 9.62 -21.78 -2.25
N ALA A 71 8.32 -21.89 -2.50
CA ALA A 71 7.70 -22.95 -3.32
C ALA A 71 7.49 -22.55 -4.80
N LEU A 72 7.93 -21.37 -5.21
CA LEU A 72 7.71 -20.88 -6.58
C LEU A 72 8.60 -21.63 -7.58
N GLU A 73 8.02 -22.53 -8.36
CA GLU A 73 8.76 -23.37 -9.33
C GLU A 73 8.93 -22.72 -10.71
N ALA A 74 7.99 -21.86 -11.13
CA ALA A 74 8.04 -21.21 -12.44
C ALA A 74 7.51 -19.78 -12.41
N VAL A 75 8.18 -18.89 -13.15
CA VAL A 75 7.78 -17.49 -13.34
C VAL A 75 7.50 -17.26 -14.81
N ALA A 76 6.25 -16.96 -15.16
CA ALA A 76 5.88 -16.53 -16.51
C ALA A 76 5.86 -15.00 -16.58
N PHE A 77 6.59 -14.43 -17.54
CA PHE A 77 6.56 -13.01 -17.84
C PHE A 77 5.66 -12.78 -19.05
N ASP A 78 4.51 -12.12 -18.85
CA ASP A 78 3.71 -11.60 -19.96
C ASP A 78 3.99 -10.11 -20.14
N GLU A 79 4.78 -9.75 -21.15
CA GLU A 79 5.00 -8.36 -21.51
C GLU A 79 3.85 -7.85 -22.39
N THR A 80 2.77 -7.40 -21.77
CA THR A 80 1.75 -6.62 -22.49
C THR A 80 2.18 -5.15 -22.60
N ALA A 81 2.67 -4.74 -23.78
CA ALA A 81 3.12 -3.38 -24.05
C ALA A 81 1.96 -2.36 -24.07
N SER A 82 1.64 -1.77 -22.92
CA SER A 82 0.71 -0.65 -22.79
C SER A 82 1.41 0.70 -23.04
N LYS A 83 1.55 1.08 -24.32
CA LYS A 83 2.02 2.40 -24.85
C LYS A 83 3.44 2.86 -24.42
N ARG A 84 4.14 3.50 -25.38
CA ARG A 84 5.46 4.17 -25.25
C ARG A 84 5.68 4.80 -23.86
N GLY A 85 6.41 4.10 -22.98
CA GLY A 85 6.72 4.64 -21.66
C GLY A 85 7.05 3.65 -20.54
N HIS A 86 7.31 2.38 -20.82
CA HIS A 86 7.77 1.40 -19.82
C HIS A 86 6.81 1.22 -18.63
N ASN A 87 5.59 0.74 -18.88
CA ASN A 87 4.72 0.22 -17.83
C ASN A 87 4.64 -1.30 -18.02
N TYR A 88 5.42 -2.04 -17.24
CA TYR A 88 5.41 -3.49 -17.23
C TYR A 88 4.41 -3.94 -16.16
N VAL A 89 3.37 -4.68 -16.58
CA VAL A 89 2.47 -5.38 -15.65
C VAL A 89 2.94 -6.82 -15.63
N THR A 90 3.71 -7.20 -14.62
CA THR A 90 4.11 -8.60 -14.43
C THR A 90 3.07 -9.28 -13.54
N VAL A 91 2.29 -10.19 -14.13
CA VAL A 91 1.32 -11.01 -13.41
C VAL A 91 2.01 -12.32 -13.02
N PHE A 92 2.15 -12.57 -11.72
CA PHE A 92 2.69 -13.83 -11.20
C PHE A 92 1.50 -14.73 -10.84
N VAL A 93 1.42 -15.90 -11.48
CA VAL A 93 0.42 -16.92 -11.21
C VAL A 93 1.15 -18.15 -10.73
N ASP A 94 0.77 -18.63 -9.54
CA ASP A 94 1.17 -19.95 -9.05
C ASP A 94 0.36 -21.00 -9.83
N LEU A 95 1.06 -21.82 -10.60
CA LEU A 95 0.48 -22.84 -11.47
C LEU A 95 0.77 -24.20 -10.83
N ASP A 96 -0.16 -24.66 -9.99
CA ASP A 96 -0.35 -26.10 -9.75
C ASP A 96 -0.96 -26.76 -10.99
#